data_AF-A0A699KWB6-F1
#
_entry.id   AF-A0A699KWB6-F1
#
_cell.length_a   1.000
_cell.length_b   1.000
_cell.length_c   1.000
_cell.angle_alpha   90.00
_cell.angle_beta   90.00
_cell.angle_gamma   90.00
#
_symmetry.space_group_name_H-M   'P 1'
#
loop_
_entity.id
_entity.type
_entity.pdbx_description
1 polymer ?
#
loop_
_entity_poly.entity_id
_entity_poly.type
_entity_poly.pdbx_seq_one_letter_code
_entity_poly.pdbx_strand_id
1 'polypeptide(L)'
;SEAVISAKIGMPTYQTIQWNEALNEKEMRLNLNLIQERRETSAIREAKYKKKMEQYYNNQVRPVSFKVGDFMYCRNEASRVETKASWVQTGKDRIV
;
A
#
# COMPACT_ATOMS: atom_id res chain seq x y z
N SER A 1 -9.56 37.56 51.18
CA SER A 1 -9.03 37.43 49.81
C SER A 1 -10.16 37.74 48.85
N GLU A 2 -10.07 38.86 48.14
CA GLU A 2 -11.08 39.30 47.19
C GLU A 2 -10.82 38.64 45.83
N ALA A 3 -11.82 37.98 45.27
CA ALA A 3 -11.72 37.27 43.99
C ALA A 3 -12.18 38.19 42.86
N VAL A 4 -11.25 38.64 42.02
CA VAL A 4 -11.53 39.48 40.85
C VAL A 4 -11.85 38.58 39.66
N ILE A 5 -13.09 38.66 39.14
CA ILE A 5 -13.53 37.92 37.95
C ILE A 5 -13.12 38.74 36.71
N SER A 6 -12.21 38.21 35.89
CA SER A 6 -11.86 38.84 34.61
C SER A 6 -12.97 38.64 33.59
N ALA A 7 -13.83 39.63 33.39
CA ALA A 7 -14.78 39.64 32.29
C ALA A 7 -14.06 39.98 30.96
N LYS A 8 -13.63 38.96 30.21
CA LYS A 8 -13.20 39.14 28.81
C LYS A 8 -14.43 39.36 27.94
N ILE A 9 -14.80 40.61 27.72
CA ILE A 9 -15.75 40.98 26.65
C ILE A 9 -14.97 40.87 25.32
N GLY A 10 -15.06 39.71 24.67
CA GLY A 10 -14.49 39.50 23.35
C GLY A 10 -15.38 40.14 22.29
N MET A 11 -14.85 41.13 21.55
CA MET A 11 -15.52 41.67 20.37
C MET A 11 -15.75 40.52 19.36
N PRO A 12 -16.98 40.31 18.87
CA PRO A 12 -17.21 39.28 17.87
C PRO A 12 -16.36 39.60 16.63
N THR A 13 -15.54 38.64 16.21
CA THR A 13 -14.70 38.79 15.03
C THR A 13 -15.55 38.59 13.78
N TYR A 14 -15.15 39.11 12.62
CA TYR A 14 -15.88 38.94 11.36
C TYR A 14 -16.30 37.48 11.09
N GLN A 15 -15.43 36.51 11.43
CA GLN A 15 -15.72 35.07 11.36
C GLN A 15 -16.86 34.62 12.26
N THR A 16 -16.96 35.18 13.48
CA THR A 16 -18.04 34.89 14.43
C THR A 16 -19.36 35.49 13.97
N ILE A 17 -19.33 36.66 13.31
CA ILE A 17 -20.51 37.35 12.78
C ILE A 17 -21.04 36.66 11.52
N GLN A 18 -20.14 36.16 10.68
CA GLN A 18 -20.45 35.48 9.42
C GLN A 18 -20.52 33.95 9.55
N TRP A 19 -20.54 33.43 10.78
CA TRP A 19 -20.57 31.99 11.04
C TRP A 19 -21.86 31.36 10.49
N ASN A 20 -21.76 30.69 9.35
CA ASN A 20 -22.85 29.95 8.74
C ASN A 20 -22.55 28.45 8.80
N GLU A 21 -23.00 27.84 9.89
CA GLU A 21 -22.80 26.41 10.17
C GLU A 21 -23.37 25.51 9.06
N ALA A 22 -24.55 25.84 8.53
CA ALA A 22 -25.20 25.06 7.48
C ALA A 22 -24.42 25.10 6.16
N LEU A 23 -23.82 26.24 5.82
CA LEU A 23 -22.95 26.36 4.64
C LEU A 23 -21.66 25.54 4.84
N ASN A 24 -21.03 25.67 6.01
CA ASN A 24 -19.80 24.95 6.33
C ASN A 24 -20.01 23.44 6.32
N GLU A 25 -21.12 22.95 6.87
CA GLU A 25 -21.45 21.52 6.84
C GLU A 25 -21.63 21.02 5.39
N LYS A 26 -22.31 21.80 4.55
CA LYS A 26 -22.50 21.47 3.12
C LYS A 26 -21.16 21.42 2.38
N GLU A 27 -20.29 22.40 2.58
CA GLU A 27 -18.96 22.44 1.97
C GLU A 27 -18.08 21.30 2.48
N MET A 28 -18.13 20.98 3.77
CA MET A 28 -17.40 19.87 4.36
C MET A 28 -17.84 18.53 3.73
N ARG A 29 -19.15 18.31 3.58
CA ARG A 29 -19.69 17.11 2.89
C ARG A 29 -19.20 17.03 1.44
N LEU A 30 -19.20 18.13 0.70
CA LEU A 30 -18.69 18.18 -0.68
C LEU A 30 -17.19 17.82 -0.73
N ASN A 31 -16.38 18.40 0.15
CA ASN A 31 -14.95 18.13 0.22
C ASN A 31 -14.66 16.64 0.51
N LEU A 32 -15.42 16.03 1.42
CA LEU A 32 -15.29 14.60 1.73
C LEU A 32 -15.64 13.74 0.51
N ASN A 33 -16.73 14.05 -0.19
CA ASN A 33 -17.12 13.32 -1.40
C ASN A 33 -16.04 13.40 -2.48
N LEU A 34 -15.47 14.58 -2.71
CA LEU A 34 -14.39 14.76 -3.70
C LEU A 34 -13.14 13.95 -3.34
N ILE A 35 -12.79 13.86 -2.06
CA ILE A 35 -11.67 13.02 -1.59
C ILE A 35 -12.00 11.54 -1.84
N GLN A 36 -13.22 11.13 -1.56
CA GLN A 36 -13.66 9.75 -1.74
C GLN A 36 -13.63 9.33 -3.22
N GLU A 37 -14.17 10.15 -4.12
CA GLU A 37 -14.13 9.91 -5.57
C GLU A 37 -12.70 9.74 -6.10
N ARG A 38 -11.76 10.58 -5.61
CA ARG A 38 -10.34 10.47 -5.97
C ARG A 38 -9.72 9.16 -5.46
N ARG A 39 -10.04 8.75 -4.23
CA ARG A 39 -9.57 7.49 -3.65
C ARG A 39 -10.10 6.29 -4.44
N GLU A 40 -11.38 6.27 -4.77
CA GLU A 40 -11.99 5.20 -5.56
C GLU A 40 -11.36 5.11 -6.96
N THR A 41 -11.18 6.26 -7.62
CA THR A 41 -10.51 6.33 -8.92
C THR A 41 -9.07 5.79 -8.85
N SER A 42 -8.34 6.11 -7.78
CA SER A 42 -6.99 5.60 -7.54
C SER A 42 -6.99 4.08 -7.32
N ALA A 43 -7.89 3.58 -6.46
CA ALA A 43 -8.03 2.16 -6.17
C ALA A 43 -8.38 1.34 -7.42
N ILE A 44 -9.26 1.85 -8.29
CA ILE A 44 -9.58 1.21 -9.58
C ILE A 44 -8.34 1.11 -10.48
N ARG A 45 -7.53 2.18 -10.56
CA ARG A 45 -6.30 2.19 -11.36
C ARG A 45 -5.27 1.21 -10.80
N GLU A 46 -5.10 1.18 -9.48
CA GLU A 46 -4.19 0.26 -8.80
C GLU A 46 -4.59 -1.20 -9.02
N ALA A 47 -5.87 -1.52 -8.84
CA ALA A 47 -6.40 -2.87 -9.08
C ALA A 47 -6.19 -3.31 -10.54
N LYS A 48 -6.44 -2.41 -11.51
CA LYS A 48 -6.16 -2.67 -12.94
C LYS A 48 -4.67 -2.93 -13.18
N TYR A 49 -3.79 -2.14 -12.59
CA TYR A 49 -2.34 -2.32 -12.74
C TYR A 49 -1.87 -3.65 -12.13
N LYS A 50 -2.29 -3.96 -10.90
CA LYS A 50 -1.98 -5.22 -10.23
C LYS A 50 -2.44 -6.42 -11.05
N LYS A 51 -3.68 -6.41 -11.54
CA LYS A 51 -4.21 -7.47 -12.41
C LYS A 51 -3.40 -7.64 -13.70
N LYS A 52 -2.99 -6.53 -14.32
CA LYS A 52 -2.16 -6.59 -15.53
C LYS A 52 -0.77 -7.18 -15.24
N MET A 53 -0.18 -6.81 -14.10
CA MET A 53 1.12 -7.36 -13.68
C MET A 53 1.03 -8.86 -13.38
N GLU A 54 -0.01 -9.29 -12.66
CA GLU A 54 -0.26 -10.70 -12.39
C GLU A 54 -0.41 -11.50 -13.69
N GLN A 55 -1.21 -11.02 -14.65
CA GLN A 55 -1.36 -11.66 -15.96
C GLN A 55 -0.04 -11.75 -16.71
N TYR A 56 0.77 -10.68 -16.70
CA TYR A 56 2.06 -10.65 -17.38
C TYR A 56 3.00 -11.73 -16.83
N TYR A 57 3.18 -11.80 -15.52
CA TYR A 57 4.09 -12.77 -14.92
C TYR A 57 3.54 -14.20 -15.00
N ASN A 58 2.24 -14.41 -14.75
CA ASN A 58 1.63 -15.74 -14.85
C ASN A 58 1.73 -16.32 -16.26
N ASN A 59 1.61 -15.49 -17.30
CA ASN A 59 1.77 -15.95 -18.68
C ASN A 59 3.23 -16.28 -19.05
N GLN A 60 4.20 -15.73 -18.32
CA GLN A 60 5.62 -16.01 -18.57
C GLN A 60 6.13 -17.21 -17.78
N VAL A 61 5.49 -17.56 -16.67
CA VAL A 61 5.81 -18.77 -15.93
C VAL A 61 5.40 -19.98 -16.77
N ARG A 62 6.40 -20.75 -17.19
CA ARG A 62 6.17 -22.08 -17.75
C ARG A 62 6.02 -23.05 -16.57
N PRO A 63 4.85 -23.68 -16.36
CA PRO A 63 4.72 -24.68 -15.32
C PRO A 63 5.64 -25.85 -15.64
N VAL A 64 6.62 -26.08 -14.78
CA VAL A 64 7.48 -27.27 -14.83
C VAL A 64 6.95 -28.23 -13.79
N SER A 65 6.58 -29.44 -14.23
CA SER A 65 6.24 -30.52 -13.31
C SER A 65 7.50 -31.26 -12.91
N PHE A 66 7.64 -31.53 -11.62
CA PHE A 66 8.74 -32.32 -11.09
C PHE A 66 8.20 -33.52 -10.33
N LYS A 67 8.95 -34.61 -10.33
CA LYS A 67 8.65 -35.84 -9.59
C LYS A 67 9.55 -35.95 -8.37
N VAL A 68 9.08 -36.67 -7.36
CA VAL A 68 9.90 -37.08 -6.21
C VAL A 68 11.12 -37.83 -6.75
N GLY A 69 12.31 -37.39 -6.34
CA GLY A 69 13.60 -37.91 -6.83
C GLY A 69 14.23 -37.10 -7.97
N ASP A 70 13.53 -36.15 -8.59
CA ASP A 70 14.15 -35.19 -9.51
C ASP A 70 15.11 -34.27 -8.76
N PHE A 71 16.16 -33.81 -9.46
CA PHE A 71 17.14 -32.88 -8.92
C PHE A 71 16.96 -31.50 -9.53
N MET A 72 16.87 -30.48 -8.68
CA MET A 72 16.78 -29.08 -9.10
C MET A 72 17.97 -28.28 -8.60
N TYR A 73 18.42 -27.34 -9.43
CA TYR A 73 19.29 -26.27 -8.97
C TYR A 73 18.42 -25.17 -8.39
N CYS A 74 18.40 -25.09 -7.07
CA CYS A 74 17.71 -24.04 -6.34
C CYS A 74 18.70 -22.91 -6.05
N ARG A 75 18.30 -21.66 -6.34
CA ARG A 75 19.08 -20.49 -5.94
C ARG A 75 18.82 -20.20 -4.46
N ASN A 76 19.48 -20.93 -3.59
CA ASN A 76 19.42 -20.81 -2.13
C ASN A 76 20.75 -20.28 -1.55
N GLU A 77 20.85 -20.10 -0.23
CA GLU A 77 22.07 -19.59 0.42
C GLU A 77 23.29 -20.51 0.21
N ALA A 78 23.09 -21.83 0.17
CA ALA A 78 24.15 -22.80 -0.12
C ALA A 78 24.73 -22.60 -1.53
N SER A 79 23.88 -22.41 -2.55
CA SER A 79 24.29 -22.14 -3.93
C SER A 79 25.07 -20.82 -4.11
N ARG A 80 24.94 -19.87 -3.17
CA ARG A 80 25.65 -18.58 -3.23
C ARG A 80 27.10 -18.70 -2.80
N VAL A 81 27.43 -19.66 -1.94
CA VAL A 81 28.80 -19.88 -1.42
C VAL A 81 29.67 -20.61 -2.45
N GLU A 82 29.05 -21.38 -3.36
CA GLU A 82 29.72 -22.29 -4.31
C GLU A 82 30.20 -21.63 -5.62
N THR A 83 30.10 -20.30 -5.77
CA THR A 83 30.47 -19.59 -7.02
C THR A 83 31.98 -19.55 -7.31
N LYS A 84 32.81 -20.26 -6.54
CA LYS A 84 34.24 -20.41 -6.77
C LYS A 84 34.63 -21.89 -6.75
N ALA A 85 34.78 -22.43 -7.96
CA ALA A 85 35.43 -23.70 -8.31
C ALA A 85 34.55 -24.96 -8.41
N SER A 86 34.66 -25.57 -9.61
CA SER A 86 34.37 -26.96 -9.96
C SER A 86 32.91 -27.35 -10.20
N TRP A 87 32.64 -27.85 -11.41
CA TRP A 87 31.38 -28.46 -11.87
C TRP A 87 31.09 -29.81 -11.20
N VAL A 88 31.15 -29.86 -9.87
CA VAL A 88 30.77 -31.04 -9.07
C VAL A 88 29.33 -30.86 -8.64
N GLN A 89 28.56 -31.96 -8.59
CA GLN A 89 27.11 -32.04 -8.34
C GLN A 89 26.60 -31.45 -7.01
N THR A 90 27.44 -30.73 -6.27
CA THR A 90 27.13 -29.96 -5.08
C THR A 90 26.19 -28.80 -5.42
N GLY A 91 25.07 -28.69 -4.73
CA GLY A 91 24.01 -27.68 -4.98
C GLY A 91 22.73 -28.22 -5.64
N LYS A 92 22.66 -29.53 -5.94
CA LYS A 92 21.41 -30.18 -6.38
C LYS A 92 20.59 -30.64 -5.17
N ASP A 93 19.49 -29.94 -4.91
CA ASP A 93 18.51 -30.39 -3.94
C ASP A 93 17.61 -31.44 -4.60
N ARG A 94 17.42 -32.57 -3.92
CA ARG A 94 16.46 -33.59 -4.32
C ARG A 94 15.08 -33.16 -3.87
N ILE A 95 14.11 -33.29 -4.76
CA ILE A 95 12.70 -33.13 -4.40
C ILE A 95 12.30 -34.33 -3.55
N VAL A 96 12.06 -34.08 -2.26
CA VAL A 96 11.60 -35.05 -1.27
C VAL A 96 10.09 -35.17 -1.25
#